data_AF-A0ABD5AZJ8-F1
#
_entry.id   AF-A0ABD5AZJ8-F1
#
_cell.length_a   1.000
_cell.length_b   1.000
_cell.length_c   1.000
_cell.angle_alpha   90.00
_cell.angle_beta   90.00
_cell.angle_gamma   90.00
#
_symmetry.space_group_name_H-M   'P 1'
#
loop_
_entity.id
_entity.type
_entity.pdbx_description
1 polymer ?
#
loop_
_entity_poly.entity_id
_entity_poly.type
_entity_poly.pdbx_seq_one_letter_code
_entity_poly.pdbx_strand_id
1 'polypeptide(L)'
;DEIVDVNGVPQLDKNKNHTIEVVVDRLVVKDGIETRLADSIETALELAEGNLTVDVINGEELKFSENHACPICGFSIGELEPRMFSFNSPFGACPTCDGLGQKLKVDLDLVIPDKNKTLNEGAIEPWEPTSSDFYPTLLKRV
;
A
#
# COMPACT_ATOMS: atom_id res chain seq x y z
N ASP A 1 11.97 -27.22 -9.41
CA ASP A 1 13.03 -26.20 -9.42
C ASP A 1 14.34 -26.81 -9.87
N GLU A 2 15.08 -26.12 -10.73
CA GLU A 2 16.38 -26.57 -11.22
C GLU A 2 17.47 -25.75 -10.52
N ILE A 3 18.27 -26.41 -9.68
CA ILE A 3 19.42 -25.78 -9.02
C ILE A 3 20.60 -25.87 -9.98
N VAL A 4 21.12 -24.72 -10.39
CA VAL A 4 22.28 -24.61 -11.30
C VAL A 4 23.48 -24.01 -10.58
N ASP A 5 24.68 -24.31 -11.06
CA ASP A 5 25.89 -23.64 -10.59
C ASP A 5 25.88 -22.17 -10.99
N VAL A 6 26.38 -21.29 -10.11
CA VAL A 6 26.40 -19.83 -10.35
C VAL A 6 27.22 -19.44 -11.60
N ASN A 7 28.21 -20.24 -11.99
CA ASN A 7 28.98 -20.01 -13.21
C ASN A 7 28.28 -20.53 -14.47
N GLY A 8 27.19 -21.27 -14.31
CA GLY A 8 26.42 -21.93 -15.37
C GLY A 8 24.98 -21.41 -15.50
N VAL A 9 24.71 -20.17 -15.08
CA VAL A 9 23.35 -19.60 -15.12
C VAL A 9 22.84 -19.56 -16.58
N PRO A 10 21.71 -20.21 -16.88
CA PRO A 10 21.15 -20.23 -18.24
C PRO A 10 20.61 -18.86 -18.64
N GLN A 11 20.56 -18.59 -19.95
CA GLN A 11 20.02 -17.34 -20.45
C GLN A 11 18.49 -17.29 -20.25
N LEU A 12 18.02 -16.30 -19.50
CA LEU A 12 16.61 -16.15 -19.16
C LEU A 12 15.84 -15.44 -20.29
N ASP A 13 14.64 -15.92 -20.60
CA ASP A 13 13.75 -15.30 -21.59
C ASP A 13 13.18 -13.98 -21.05
N LYS A 14 13.55 -12.85 -21.65
CA LYS A 14 13.09 -11.52 -21.25
C LYS A 14 11.57 -11.32 -21.25
N ASN A 15 10.81 -12.16 -21.98
CA ASN A 15 9.36 -12.04 -22.08
C ASN A 15 8.61 -12.89 -21.04
N LYS A 16 9.32 -13.55 -20.13
CA LYS A 16 8.73 -14.38 -19.07
C LYS A 16 9.15 -13.85 -17.70
N ASN A 17 8.26 -14.00 -16.73
CA ASN A 17 8.60 -13.79 -15.33
C ASN A 17 9.46 -14.96 -14.85
N HIS A 18 10.51 -14.65 -14.10
CA HIS A 18 11.41 -15.64 -13.51
C HIS A 18 11.45 -15.43 -12.00
N THR A 19 11.53 -16.52 -11.25
CA THR A 19 11.82 -16.51 -9.83
C THR A 19 13.23 -17.06 -9.68
N ILE A 20 14.12 -16.26 -9.08
CA ILE A 20 15.53 -16.59 -8.94
C ILE A 20 15.81 -16.62 -7.45
N GLU A 21 16.27 -17.78 -6.98
CA GLU A 21 16.61 -18.01 -5.59
C GLU A 21 18.08 -18.42 -5.50
N VAL A 22 18.80 -17.84 -4.56
CA VAL A 22 20.21 -18.13 -4.34
C VAL A 22 20.32 -19.06 -3.15
N VAL A 23 20.86 -20.25 -3.37
CA VAL A 23 21.13 -21.21 -2.29
C VAL A 23 22.41 -20.78 -1.57
N VAL A 24 22.25 -20.26 -0.35
CA VAL A 24 23.37 -19.75 0.46
C VAL A 24 24.09 -20.87 1.22
N ASP A 25 23.34 -21.71 1.94
CA ASP A 25 23.91 -22.86 2.65
C ASP A 25 22.89 -24.01 2.71
N ARG A 26 23.39 -25.23 2.96
CA ARG A 26 22.59 -26.43 3.25
C ARG A 26 23.00 -26.96 4.62
N LEU A 27 22.08 -26.85 5.57
CA LEU A 27 22.34 -27.10 6.98
C LEU A 27 21.55 -28.31 7.49
N VAL A 28 22.07 -28.95 8.53
CA VAL A 28 21.35 -29.98 9.30
C VAL A 28 21.30 -29.50 10.74
N VAL A 29 20.09 -29.21 11.25
CA VAL A 29 19.91 -28.68 12.60
C VAL A 29 20.37 -29.69 13.65
N LYS A 30 21.36 -29.30 14.45
CA LYS A 30 21.96 -30.06 15.56
C LYS A 30 22.44 -29.08 16.63
N ASP A 31 22.60 -29.55 17.86
CA ASP A 31 23.15 -28.72 18.95
C ASP A 31 24.53 -28.13 18.55
N GLY A 32 24.71 -26.83 18.77
CA GLY A 32 25.97 -26.12 18.46
C GLY A 32 26.06 -25.53 17.04
N ILE A 33 25.00 -25.61 16.22
CA ILE A 33 24.97 -25.04 14.86
C ILE A 33 24.61 -23.54 14.83
N GLU A 34 24.24 -22.95 15.96
CA GLU A 34 23.60 -21.64 16.05
C GLU A 34 24.41 -20.54 15.37
N THR A 35 25.75 -20.54 15.55
CA THR A 35 26.63 -19.56 14.90
C THR A 35 26.62 -19.67 13.39
N ARG A 36 26.75 -20.88 12.83
CA ARG A 36 26.74 -21.09 11.37
C ARG A 36 25.36 -20.79 10.78
N LEU A 37 24.30 -21.12 11.52
CA LEU A 37 22.94 -20.80 11.12
C LEU A 37 22.75 -19.29 11.06
N ALA A 38 23.21 -18.55 12.07
CA ALA A 38 23.17 -17.09 12.09
C ALA A 38 23.95 -16.47 10.92
N ASP A 39 25.19 -16.89 10.69
CA ASP A 39 26.02 -16.40 9.58
C ASP A 39 25.34 -16.63 8.20
N SER A 40 24.71 -17.80 8.02
CA SER A 40 24.00 -18.14 6.79
C SER A 40 22.73 -17.32 6.60
N ILE A 41 22.00 -17.06 7.69
CA ILE A 41 20.80 -16.23 7.69
C ILE A 41 21.16 -14.78 7.36
N GLU A 42 22.19 -14.21 7.99
CA GLU A 42 22.67 -12.85 7.69
C GLU A 42 23.07 -12.74 6.22
N THR A 43 23.88 -13.68 5.72
CA THR A 43 24.31 -13.67 4.31
C THR A 43 23.12 -13.74 3.34
N ALA A 44 22.11 -14.56 3.65
CA ALA A 44 20.91 -14.69 2.82
C ALA A 44 20.05 -13.42 2.84
N LEU A 45 19.84 -12.83 4.02
CA LEU A 45 19.09 -11.58 4.16
C LEU A 45 19.80 -10.43 3.42
N GLU A 46 21.12 -10.31 3.55
CA GLU A 46 21.89 -9.28 2.82
C GLU A 46 21.81 -9.44 1.30
N LEU A 47 21.87 -10.68 0.78
CA LEU A 47 21.80 -10.95 -0.67
C LEU A 47 20.40 -10.73 -1.26
N ALA A 48 19.35 -10.90 -0.47
CA ALA A 48 17.96 -10.89 -0.92
C ALA A 48 17.14 -9.71 -0.35
N GLU A 49 17.83 -8.60 -0.01
CA GLU A 49 17.22 -7.36 0.48
C GLU A 49 16.26 -7.59 1.67
N GLY A 50 16.69 -8.41 2.61
CA GLY A 50 15.96 -8.70 3.84
C GLY A 50 14.88 -9.77 3.73
N ASN A 51 14.94 -10.62 2.71
CA ASN A 51 14.06 -11.78 2.54
C ASN A 51 14.83 -13.09 2.69
N LEU A 52 14.20 -14.09 3.30
CA LEU A 52 14.78 -15.42 3.47
C LEU A 52 13.72 -16.49 3.22
N THR A 53 14.05 -17.47 2.39
CA THR A 53 13.27 -18.70 2.21
C THR A 53 14.07 -19.87 2.77
N VAL A 54 13.44 -20.67 3.63
CA VAL A 54 14.00 -21.91 4.18
C VAL A 54 13.22 -23.09 3.64
N ASP A 55 13.85 -23.84 2.75
CA ASP A 55 13.31 -25.09 2.22
C ASP A 55 13.64 -26.26 3.17
N VAL A 56 12.61 -26.83 3.79
CA VAL A 56 12.74 -27.94 4.72
C VAL A 56 12.46 -29.25 3.99
N ILE A 57 13.43 -30.16 4.00
CA ILE A 57 13.30 -31.48 3.36
C ILE A 57 12.09 -32.23 3.93
N ASN A 58 11.11 -32.56 3.07
CA ASN A 58 9.82 -33.18 3.43
C ASN A 58 8.95 -32.34 4.39
N GLY A 59 9.24 -31.06 4.55
CA GLY A 59 8.48 -30.12 5.35
C GLY A 59 7.79 -29.06 4.49
N GLU A 60 7.25 -28.04 5.16
CA GLU A 60 6.74 -26.83 4.49
C GLU A 60 7.88 -25.81 4.33
N GLU A 61 7.84 -25.09 3.21
CA GLU A 61 8.72 -23.95 2.96
C GLU A 61 8.37 -22.80 3.91
N LEU A 62 9.38 -22.27 4.59
CA LEU A 62 9.22 -21.16 5.53
C LEU A 62 9.78 -19.87 4.93
N LYS A 63 8.99 -18.79 4.96
CA LYS A 63 9.41 -17.46 4.49
C LYS A 63 9.55 -16.50 5.65
N PHE A 64 10.66 -15.78 5.67
CA PHE A 64 10.99 -14.77 6.65
C PHE A 64 11.32 -13.45 5.95
N SER A 65 11.04 -12.34 6.62
CA SER A 65 11.48 -11.00 6.21
C SER A 65 11.98 -10.26 7.44
N GLU A 66 13.11 -9.56 7.32
CA GLU A 66 13.61 -8.65 8.37
C GLU A 66 12.87 -7.31 8.35
N ASN A 67 12.21 -7.00 7.23
CA ASN A 67 11.35 -5.84 7.10
C ASN A 67 9.95 -6.17 7.65
N HIS A 68 9.21 -5.17 8.12
CA HIS A 68 7.76 -5.32 8.37
C HIS A 68 7.00 -5.35 7.02
N ALA A 69 7.40 -6.28 6.14
CA ALA A 69 6.89 -6.44 4.81
C ALA A 69 6.11 -7.74 4.68
N CYS A 70 4.99 -7.67 3.96
CA CYS A 70 4.24 -8.86 3.60
C CYS A 70 5.05 -9.68 2.57
N PRO A 71 5.41 -10.95 2.87
CA PRO A 71 6.23 -11.78 1.98
C PRO A 71 5.53 -12.21 0.69
N ILE A 72 4.24 -11.88 0.53
CA ILE A 72 3.42 -12.25 -0.62
C ILE A 72 3.28 -11.08 -1.61
N CYS A 73 3.04 -9.87 -1.11
CA CYS A 73 2.74 -8.70 -1.94
C CYS A 73 3.78 -7.58 -1.85
N GLY A 74 4.82 -7.74 -1.02
CA GLY A 74 5.89 -6.75 -0.86
C GLY A 74 5.44 -5.45 -0.16
N PHE A 75 4.20 -5.38 0.33
CA PHE A 75 3.74 -4.22 1.10
C PHE A 75 4.55 -4.14 2.39
N SER A 76 5.33 -3.08 2.53
CA SER A 76 6.18 -2.82 3.69
C SER A 76 5.65 -1.65 4.50
N ILE A 77 5.63 -1.83 5.81
CA ILE A 77 5.47 -0.77 6.79
C ILE A 77 6.84 -0.53 7.45
N GLY A 78 7.12 0.72 7.83
CA GLY A 78 8.32 1.04 8.61
C GLY A 78 8.24 0.45 10.02
N GLU A 79 9.09 0.91 10.93
CA GLU A 79 8.98 0.54 12.34
C GLU A 79 7.63 1.02 12.92
N LEU A 80 6.95 0.16 13.68
CA LEU A 80 5.69 0.51 14.31
C LEU A 80 5.92 1.50 15.45
N GLU A 81 5.59 2.75 15.22
CA GLU A 81 5.70 3.81 16.21
C GLU A 81 4.32 4.34 16.62
N PRO A 82 4.12 4.76 17.89
CA PRO A 82 2.83 5.31 18.34
C PRO A 82 2.29 6.47 17.48
N ARG A 83 3.18 7.27 16.88
CA ARG A 83 2.79 8.40 16.00
C ARG A 83 2.07 7.97 14.72
N MET A 84 2.28 6.74 14.25
CA MET A 84 1.57 6.20 13.08
C MET A 84 0.08 5.97 13.36
N PHE A 85 -0.31 5.86 14.63
CA PHE A 85 -1.70 5.70 15.04
C PHE A 85 -2.34 7.03 15.46
N SER A 86 -1.58 8.13 15.42
CA SER A 86 -2.07 9.46 15.78
C SER A 86 -2.62 10.16 14.54
N PHE A 87 -3.93 10.37 14.49
CA PHE A 87 -4.58 11.20 13.47
C PHE A 87 -4.16 12.68 13.56
N ASN A 88 -3.56 13.10 14.68
CA ASN A 88 -3.00 14.45 14.85
C ASN A 88 -1.53 14.54 14.36
N SER A 89 -0.97 13.46 13.84
CA SER A 89 0.38 13.44 13.27
C SER A 89 0.30 13.22 11.76
N PRO A 90 1.11 13.93 10.95
CA PRO A 90 1.19 13.66 9.51
C PRO A 90 1.51 12.19 9.17
N PHE A 91 2.18 11.47 10.09
CA PHE A 91 2.54 10.06 9.91
C PHE A 91 1.35 9.10 10.06
N GLY A 92 0.31 9.46 10.82
CA GLY A 92 -0.89 8.65 11.03
C GLY A 92 -2.16 9.24 10.45
N ALA A 93 -2.13 10.51 10.04
CA ALA A 93 -3.26 11.20 9.45
C ALA A 93 -3.61 10.63 8.07
N CYS A 94 -4.90 10.43 7.82
CA CYS A 94 -5.36 10.05 6.48
C CYS A 94 -5.05 11.18 5.49
N PRO A 95 -4.34 10.93 4.38
CA PRO A 95 -3.90 11.98 3.44
C PRO A 95 -5.06 12.68 2.72
N THR A 96 -6.26 12.10 2.78
CA THR A 96 -7.42 12.65 2.05
C THR A 96 -8.31 13.57 2.89
N CYS A 97 -8.25 13.46 4.23
CA CYS A 97 -9.03 14.28 5.16
C CYS A 97 -8.17 14.88 6.27
N ASP A 98 -6.84 14.74 6.19
CA ASP A 98 -5.87 15.26 7.14
C ASP A 98 -6.16 14.83 8.59
N GLY A 99 -6.56 13.58 8.76
CA GLY A 99 -6.91 13.02 10.07
C GLY A 99 -8.25 13.47 10.65
N LEU A 100 -9.01 14.34 9.98
CA LEU A 100 -10.30 14.84 10.47
C LEU A 100 -11.42 13.79 10.41
N GLY A 101 -11.29 12.76 9.57
CA GLY A 101 -12.31 11.72 9.39
C GLY A 101 -13.57 12.17 8.63
N GLN A 102 -13.64 13.44 8.22
CA GLN A 102 -14.77 14.02 7.48
C GLN A 102 -14.31 14.88 6.31
N LYS A 103 -15.21 15.09 5.34
CA LYS A 103 -14.99 16.00 4.21
C LYS A 103 -16.16 16.94 4.08
N LEU A 104 -15.87 18.22 3.88
CA LEU A 104 -16.90 19.19 3.52
C LEU A 104 -17.33 18.92 2.06
N LYS A 105 -18.63 18.67 1.86
CA LYS A 105 -19.24 18.49 0.55
C LYS A 105 -20.52 19.31 0.49
N VAL A 106 -20.90 19.68 -0.72
CA VAL A 106 -22.20 20.34 -0.97
C VAL A 106 -23.30 19.32 -0.78
N ASP A 107 -24.29 19.68 0.04
CA ASP A 107 -25.51 18.90 0.23
C ASP A 107 -26.59 19.41 -0.73
N LEU A 108 -27.18 18.51 -1.53
CA LEU A 108 -28.20 18.85 -2.51
C LEU A 108 -29.50 19.31 -1.85
N ASP A 109 -29.82 18.81 -0.65
CA ASP A 109 -31.02 19.23 0.07
C ASP A 109 -30.87 20.65 0.63
N LEU A 110 -29.64 21.14 0.81
CA LEU A 110 -29.37 22.55 1.13
C LEU A 110 -29.31 23.43 -0.13
N VAL A 111 -29.01 22.86 -1.30
CA VAL A 111 -29.03 23.62 -2.57
C VAL A 111 -30.45 23.85 -3.07
N ILE A 112 -31.35 22.87 -2.87
CA ILE A 112 -32.77 22.93 -3.25
C ILE A 112 -33.63 22.60 -2.03
N PRO A 113 -33.82 23.55 -1.08
CA PRO A 113 -34.57 23.30 0.15
C PRO A 113 -36.04 22.96 -0.10
N ASP A 114 -36.64 23.60 -1.12
CA ASP A 114 -38.02 23.35 -1.53
C ASP A 114 -38.07 22.79 -2.95
N LYS A 115 -38.29 21.48 -3.05
CA LYS A 115 -38.35 20.74 -4.32
C LYS A 115 -39.64 21.01 -5.11
N ASN A 116 -40.61 21.74 -4.53
CA ASN A 116 -41.86 22.09 -5.21
C ASN A 116 -41.80 23.47 -5.88
N LYS A 117 -40.79 24.29 -5.57
CA LYS A 117 -40.57 25.57 -6.28
C LYS A 117 -40.13 25.32 -7.71
N THR A 118 -40.67 26.10 -8.63
CA THR A 118 -40.18 26.11 -10.01
C THR A 118 -38.80 26.79 -10.09
N LEU A 119 -38.04 26.51 -11.15
CA LEU A 119 -36.74 27.16 -11.37
C LEU A 119 -36.86 28.68 -11.47
N ASN A 120 -37.95 29.18 -12.04
CA ASN A 120 -38.22 30.63 -12.15
C ASN A 120 -38.51 31.29 -10.80
N GLU A 121 -38.94 30.52 -9.81
CA GLU A 121 -39.22 30.98 -8.44
C GLU A 121 -37.99 30.90 -7.51
N GLY A 122 -36.81 30.61 -8.06
CA GLY A 122 -35.57 30.55 -7.27
C GLY A 122 -35.45 29.27 -6.44
N ALA A 123 -35.72 28.10 -7.05
CA ALA A 123 -35.56 26.81 -6.38
C ALA A 123 -34.10 26.49 -5.97
N ILE A 124 -33.11 27.07 -6.67
CA ILE A 124 -31.68 26.89 -6.39
C ILE A 124 -31.21 28.06 -5.52
N GLU A 125 -31.15 27.86 -4.21
CA GLU A 125 -30.88 28.91 -3.22
C GLU A 125 -29.53 29.62 -3.43
N PRO A 126 -28.40 28.92 -3.69
CA PRO A 126 -27.11 29.59 -3.86
C PRO A 126 -27.01 30.48 -5.11
N TRP A 127 -27.96 30.38 -6.05
CA TRP A 127 -27.97 31.13 -7.31
C TRP A 127 -28.94 32.31 -7.28
N GLU A 128 -29.53 32.60 -6.12
CA GLU A 128 -30.31 33.81 -5.91
C GLU A 128 -29.40 35.05 -6.00
N PRO A 129 -29.82 36.10 -6.74
CA PRO A 129 -28.97 37.26 -6.98
C PRO A 129 -28.77 38.07 -5.69
N THR A 130 -27.55 38.06 -5.16
CA THR A 130 -27.16 38.89 -4.00
C THR A 130 -26.58 40.25 -4.41
N SER A 131 -25.92 40.32 -5.56
CA SER A 131 -25.29 41.55 -6.07
C SER A 131 -25.23 41.67 -7.59
N SER A 132 -25.49 40.58 -8.33
CA SER A 132 -25.51 40.57 -9.79
C SER A 132 -26.47 39.51 -10.34
N ASP A 133 -27.03 39.78 -11.52
CA ASP A 133 -27.98 38.88 -12.19
C ASP A 133 -27.30 37.80 -13.06
N PHE A 134 -26.02 37.51 -12.82
CA PHE A 134 -25.25 36.58 -13.64
C PHE A 134 -25.83 35.15 -13.62
N TYR A 135 -26.01 34.56 -12.44
CA TYR A 135 -26.50 33.17 -12.29
C TYR A 135 -27.95 32.98 -12.76
N PRO A 136 -28.91 33.88 -12.43
CA PRO A 136 -30.26 33.80 -13.00
C PRO A 136 -30.28 33.94 -14.52
N THR A 137 -29.41 34.78 -15.10
CA THR A 137 -29.30 34.92 -16.55
C THR A 137 -28.72 33.67 -17.20
N LEU A 138 -27.73 33.03 -16.56
CA LEU A 138 -27.15 31.76 -17.01
C LEU A 138 -28.19 30.64 -17.01
N LEU A 139 -29.00 30.54 -15.94
CA LEU A 139 -30.10 29.57 -15.84
C LEU A 139 -31.08 29.64 -17.02
N LYS A 140 -31.43 30.85 -17.46
CA LYS A 140 -32.39 31.08 -18.55
C LYS A 140 -31.84 30.75 -19.95
N ARG A 141 -30.53 30.54 -20.08
CA ARG A 141 -29.86 30.22 -21.36
C ARG A 141 -29.73 28.72 -21.61
N VAL A 142 -29.98 27.90 -20.59
CA VAL A 142 -30.07 26.45 -20.68
C VAL A 142 -31.49 26.07 -21.11
#